data_AF-A0A1S3RNT9-F1
#
_entry.id   AF-A0A1S3RNT9-F1
#
_cell.length_a   1.000
_cell.length_b   1.000
_cell.length_c   1.000
_cell.angle_alpha   90.00
_cell.angle_beta   90.00
_cell.angle_gamma   90.00
#
_symmetry.space_group_name_H-M   'P 1'
#
loop_
_entity.id
_entity.type
_entity.pdbx_description
1 polymer ?
#
loop_
_entity_poly.entity_id
_entity_poly.type
_entity_poly.pdbx_seq_one_letter_code
_entity_poly.pdbx_strand_id
1 'polypeptide(L)'
;MTPPTIDSHKEDLVIHADETLSITCRGQRTLSWVWPETTLVGEELTDRQTGRAPGGEAETGAGIPVGTPGAGAVGDHPVAREGAGTPASVPVQRRAVRVLECPGEPGKPYCKTLVLTGAKGNDTGYYRCYYRDVKAVIDGTTASTLYVFVRALLK
;
A
#
# COMPACT_ATOMS: atom_id res chain seq x y z
N MET A 1 8.63 26.78 -7.54
CA MET A 1 7.76 25.76 -6.92
C MET A 1 8.62 24.53 -6.68
N THR A 2 8.50 23.88 -5.53
CA THR A 2 9.28 22.65 -5.26
C THR A 2 8.52 21.45 -5.81
N PRO A 3 9.13 20.62 -6.68
CA PRO A 3 8.47 19.44 -7.23
C PRO A 3 8.15 18.42 -6.13
N PRO A 4 7.21 17.49 -6.37
CA PRO A 4 7.05 16.34 -5.49
C PRO A 4 8.31 15.48 -5.52
N THR A 5 8.47 14.54 -4.59
CA THR A 5 9.67 13.69 -4.47
C THR A 5 9.24 12.23 -4.48
N ILE A 6 9.89 11.41 -5.29
CA ILE A 6 9.73 9.95 -5.26
C ILE A 6 10.76 9.37 -4.29
N ASP A 7 10.34 8.48 -3.38
CA ASP A 7 11.21 7.89 -2.36
C ASP A 7 11.97 6.68 -2.90
N SER A 8 12.74 6.91 -3.95
CA SER A 8 13.68 5.94 -4.50
C SER A 8 15.10 6.44 -4.24
N HIS A 9 16.00 5.54 -3.85
CA HIS A 9 17.43 5.83 -3.74
C HIS A 9 18.14 5.83 -5.11
N LYS A 10 17.42 5.50 -6.19
CA LYS A 10 17.95 5.35 -7.56
C LYS A 10 17.06 6.06 -8.58
N GLU A 11 17.66 6.49 -9.68
CA GLU A 11 16.95 7.08 -10.83
C GLU A 11 16.18 6.04 -11.65
N ASP A 12 16.60 4.78 -11.57
CA ASP A 12 15.97 3.62 -12.20
C ASP A 12 15.69 2.50 -11.18
N LEU A 13 14.60 1.78 -11.41
CA LEU A 13 14.23 0.58 -10.65
C LEU A 13 14.11 -0.63 -11.58
N VAL A 14 14.72 -1.73 -11.20
CA VAL A 14 14.63 -3.00 -11.92
C VAL A 14 13.86 -4.00 -11.07
N ILE A 15 12.79 -4.56 -11.64
CA ILE A 15 11.99 -5.63 -11.03
C ILE A 15 11.86 -6.79 -12.01
N HIS A 16 11.47 -7.96 -11.52
CA HIS A 16 11.16 -9.12 -12.36
C HIS A 16 9.66 -9.18 -12.71
N ALA A 17 9.35 -9.92 -13.77
CA ALA A 17 7.98 -10.24 -14.11
C ALA A 17 7.29 -10.97 -12.94
N ASP A 18 5.99 -10.73 -12.79
CA ASP A 18 5.13 -11.20 -11.71
C ASP A 18 5.43 -10.61 -10.32
N GLU A 19 6.50 -9.83 -10.15
CA GLU A 19 6.76 -9.08 -8.91
C GLU A 19 5.75 -7.93 -8.72
N THR A 20 5.70 -7.43 -7.48
CA THR A 20 4.91 -6.25 -7.13
C THR A 20 5.83 -5.03 -7.10
N LEU A 21 5.49 -4.03 -7.91
CA LEU A 21 6.10 -2.71 -7.87
C LEU A 21 5.38 -1.84 -6.85
N SER A 22 6.13 -1.14 -6.00
CA SER A 22 5.61 -0.15 -5.07
C SER A 22 6.46 1.12 -5.14
N ILE A 23 5.86 2.24 -5.53
CA ILE A 23 6.55 3.53 -5.65
C ILE A 23 5.81 4.55 -4.80
N THR A 24 6.51 5.16 -3.85
CA THR A 24 5.94 6.21 -3.02
C THR A 24 6.41 7.58 -3.49
N CYS A 25 5.48 8.54 -3.47
CA CYS A 25 5.73 9.93 -3.80
C CYS A 25 5.14 10.83 -2.72
N ARG A 26 5.89 11.87 -2.35
CA ARG A 26 5.50 12.87 -1.36
C ARG A 26 5.57 14.27 -1.93
N GLY A 27 4.71 15.17 -1.45
CA GLY A 27 4.71 16.55 -1.92
C GLY A 27 3.95 17.51 -1.00
N GLN A 28 4.02 18.78 -1.35
CA GLN A 28 3.38 19.87 -0.61
C GLN A 28 1.88 20.02 -0.92
N ARG A 29 1.39 19.35 -1.98
CA ARG A 29 0.02 19.43 -2.48
C ARG A 29 -0.48 18.06 -2.88
N THR A 30 -1.79 17.95 -3.15
CA THR A 30 -2.43 16.74 -3.64
C THR A 30 -1.72 16.18 -4.87
N LEU A 31 -1.44 14.88 -4.85
CA LEU A 31 -0.65 14.20 -5.88
C LEU A 31 -1.57 13.39 -6.82
N SER A 32 -1.04 13.10 -8.01
CA SER A 32 -1.60 12.16 -8.97
C SER A 32 -0.49 11.41 -9.68
N TRP A 33 -0.83 10.26 -10.27
CA TRP A 33 0.10 9.37 -10.95
C TRP A 33 -0.27 9.15 -12.41
N VAL A 34 0.75 8.91 -13.24
CA VAL A 34 0.66 8.32 -14.58
C VAL A 34 1.68 7.19 -14.66
N TRP A 35 1.31 6.10 -15.33
CA TRP A 35 2.16 4.93 -15.58
C TRP A 35 2.14 4.54 -17.06
N PRO A 36 3.09 3.71 -17.54
CA PRO A 36 3.26 3.42 -18.96
C PRO A 36 2.10 2.64 -19.61
N GLU A 37 1.58 1.62 -18.91
CA GLU A 37 0.54 0.75 -19.45
C GLU A 37 -0.86 1.35 -19.24
N THR A 38 -1.37 2.05 -20.25
CA THR A 38 -2.64 2.77 -20.16
C THR A 38 -3.89 1.88 -20.16
N THR A 39 -3.79 0.58 -20.49
CA THR A 39 -4.94 -0.34 -20.44
C THR A 39 -5.33 -0.74 -19.01
N LEU A 40 -4.40 -0.63 -18.06
CA LEU A 40 -4.72 -0.82 -16.65
C LEU A 40 -5.37 0.45 -16.10
N VAL A 41 -6.64 0.36 -15.73
CA VAL A 41 -7.32 1.44 -14.98
C VAL A 41 -6.85 1.40 -13.54
N GLY A 42 -6.29 2.51 -13.06
CA GLY A 42 -5.83 2.62 -11.68
C GLY A 42 -7.02 2.80 -10.73
N GLU A 43 -7.06 1.98 -9.68
CA GLU A 43 -8.01 2.13 -8.58
C GLU A 43 -7.42 3.09 -7.53
N GLU A 44 -8.02 4.28 -7.38
CA GLU A 44 -7.65 5.23 -6.33
C GLU A 44 -8.40 4.89 -5.04
N LEU A 45 -7.67 4.36 -4.06
CA LEU A 45 -8.22 4.03 -2.76
C LEU A 45 -7.92 5.16 -1.79
N THR A 46 -8.92 6.03 -1.61
CA THR A 46 -8.95 6.96 -0.48
C THR A 46 -9.46 6.22 0.75
N ASP A 47 -8.80 6.41 1.90
CA ASP A 47 -9.15 5.77 3.18
C ASP A 47 -10.45 6.32 3.80
N ARG A 48 -11.58 6.18 3.07
CA ARG A 48 -12.94 6.48 3.56
C ARG A 48 -13.68 5.21 3.94
N GLN A 49 -13.03 4.34 4.70
CA GLN A 49 -13.70 3.41 5.62
C GLN A 49 -13.47 3.84 7.07
N THR A 50 -13.75 5.11 7.39
CA THR A 50 -14.01 5.54 8.78
C THR A 50 -15.45 5.16 9.15
N GLY A 51 -15.66 3.86 9.40
CA GLY A 51 -16.86 3.36 10.05
C GLY A 51 -16.78 3.60 11.56
N ARG A 52 -17.47 4.66 12.03
CA ARG A 52 -17.88 4.94 13.42
C ARG A 52 -16.80 5.00 14.51
N ALA A 53 -16.48 6.22 14.91
CA ALA A 53 -16.49 6.57 16.33
C ALA A 53 -17.80 7.28 16.65
N PRO A 54 -18.46 6.93 17.76
CA PRO A 54 -19.03 7.93 18.65
C PRO A 54 -18.22 7.93 19.94
N GLY A 55 -17.78 9.12 20.32
CA GLY A 55 -17.26 9.36 21.66
C GLY A 55 -18.31 9.11 22.73
N GLY A 56 -17.81 8.79 23.92
CA GLY A 56 -18.52 8.86 25.18
C GLY A 56 -17.48 9.17 26.24
N GLU A 57 -17.68 10.28 26.94
CA GLU A 57 -16.79 10.90 27.90
C GLU A 57 -16.52 10.05 29.16
N ALA A 58 -15.51 10.52 29.91
CA ALA A 58 -14.90 9.94 31.09
C ALA A 58 -15.86 9.58 32.23
N GLU A 59 -15.46 8.60 33.05
CA GLU A 59 -15.66 8.69 34.50
C GLU A 59 -14.58 7.92 35.29
N THR A 60 -14.12 8.60 36.34
CA THR A 60 -13.16 8.24 37.39
C THR A 60 -13.61 7.02 38.21
N GLY A 61 -12.68 6.15 38.63
CA GLY A 61 -12.98 5.18 39.68
C GLY A 61 -11.84 4.22 40.02
N ALA A 62 -11.27 4.38 41.21
CA ALA A 62 -10.24 3.55 41.79
C ALA A 62 -10.68 2.09 42.06
N GLY A 63 -9.73 1.15 42.04
CA GLY A 63 -9.92 -0.19 42.59
C GLY A 63 -8.85 -1.19 42.17
N ILE A 64 -7.89 -1.48 43.07
CA ILE A 64 -7.04 -2.67 43.01
C ILE A 64 -7.87 -3.89 43.47
N PRO A 65 -7.65 -5.07 42.88
CA PRO A 65 -7.56 -6.27 43.71
C PRO A 65 -6.30 -7.10 43.45
N VAL A 66 -5.76 -7.59 44.56
CA VAL A 66 -4.68 -8.56 44.73
C VAL A 66 -5.26 -9.98 44.80
N GLY A 67 -4.49 -10.97 44.34
CA GLY A 67 -4.64 -12.42 44.62
C GLY A 67 -5.51 -13.15 43.59
N THR A 68 -5.14 -14.31 43.02
CA THR A 68 -4.67 -15.55 43.69
C THR A 68 -4.17 -16.54 42.61
N PRO A 69 -3.18 -17.42 42.86
CA PRO A 69 -2.86 -18.55 41.98
C PRO A 69 -3.64 -19.82 42.39
N GLY A 70 -4.23 -20.51 41.43
CA GLY A 70 -4.97 -21.77 41.65
C GLY A 70 -4.66 -22.79 40.57
N ALA A 71 -4.14 -23.94 41.00
CA ALA A 71 -3.71 -25.06 40.18
C ALA A 71 -4.86 -26.03 39.83
N GLY A 72 -4.73 -26.70 38.68
CA GLY A 72 -5.13 -28.09 38.47
C GLY A 72 -6.57 -28.38 38.04
N ALA A 73 -6.71 -29.02 36.86
CA ALA A 73 -7.43 -30.29 36.73
C ALA A 73 -7.21 -30.89 35.33
N VAL A 74 -6.81 -32.15 35.33
CA VAL A 74 -6.71 -33.07 34.20
C VAL A 74 -8.12 -33.51 33.78
N GLY A 75 -8.36 -33.62 32.47
CA GLY A 75 -9.57 -34.22 31.91
C GLY A 75 -9.23 -34.94 30.60
N ASP A 76 -9.55 -36.24 30.57
CA ASP A 76 -9.22 -37.24 29.57
C ASP A 76 -10.35 -37.44 28.51
N HIS A 77 -9.95 -37.59 27.23
CA HIS A 77 -10.62 -38.28 26.08
C HIS A 77 -12.01 -37.80 25.54
N PRO A 78 -12.45 -38.18 24.30
CA PRO A 78 -11.75 -38.52 23.04
C PRO A 78 -12.34 -37.86 21.75
N VAL A 79 -11.56 -37.92 20.66
CA VAL A 79 -11.90 -38.03 19.21
C VAL A 79 -13.02 -37.16 18.60
N ALA A 80 -12.65 -36.29 17.64
CA ALA A 80 -13.47 -35.98 16.48
C ALA A 80 -12.65 -35.63 15.22
N ARG A 81 -12.67 -36.58 14.28
CA ARG A 81 -12.65 -36.47 12.80
C ARG A 81 -11.63 -35.59 12.06
N GLU A 82 -10.98 -36.26 11.09
CA GLU A 82 -10.50 -35.70 9.84
C GLU A 82 -11.46 -34.64 9.28
N GLY A 83 -11.05 -33.38 9.36
CA GLY A 83 -11.44 -32.37 8.40
C GLY A 83 -10.29 -32.25 7.41
N ALA A 84 -10.46 -32.83 6.22
CA ALA A 84 -9.61 -32.56 5.08
C ALA A 84 -9.47 -31.04 4.96
N GLY A 85 -8.29 -30.51 5.28
CA GLY A 85 -7.96 -29.12 5.05
C GLY A 85 -8.05 -28.90 3.56
N THR A 86 -9.15 -28.27 3.13
CA THR A 86 -9.24 -27.64 1.82
C THR A 86 -7.94 -26.87 1.61
N PRO A 87 -7.15 -27.11 0.54
CA PRO A 87 -6.03 -26.23 0.28
C PRO A 87 -6.62 -24.83 0.17
N ALA A 88 -6.22 -23.94 1.08
CA ALA A 88 -6.53 -22.53 0.99
C ALA A 88 -6.14 -22.14 -0.45
N SER A 89 -7.15 -21.91 -1.29
CA SER A 89 -6.94 -21.53 -2.67
C SER A 89 -6.04 -20.31 -2.60
N VAL A 90 -4.78 -20.45 -3.03
CA VAL A 90 -3.86 -19.33 -3.12
C VAL A 90 -4.61 -18.28 -3.91
N PRO A 91 -4.93 -17.11 -3.34
CA PRO A 91 -5.65 -16.10 -4.08
C PRO A 91 -4.79 -15.80 -5.30
N VAL A 92 -5.31 -16.11 -6.49
CA VAL A 92 -4.68 -15.69 -7.74
C VAL A 92 -4.65 -14.17 -7.67
N GLN A 93 -3.49 -13.62 -7.32
CA GLN A 93 -3.28 -12.19 -7.20
C GLN A 93 -3.54 -11.61 -8.59
N ARG A 94 -4.69 -10.95 -8.76
CA ARG A 94 -5.04 -10.36 -10.06
C ARG A 94 -4.11 -9.17 -10.33
N ARG A 95 -3.67 -9.05 -11.58
CA ARG A 95 -2.89 -7.90 -12.04
C ARG A 95 -3.73 -6.63 -11.94
N ALA A 96 -3.22 -5.63 -11.23
CA ALA A 96 -3.91 -4.35 -11.02
C ALA A 96 -2.92 -3.24 -10.70
N VAL A 97 -3.29 -2.00 -11.01
CA VAL A 97 -2.65 -0.79 -10.49
C VAL A 97 -3.57 -0.18 -9.43
N ARG A 98 -3.02 0.08 -8.25
CA ARG A 98 -3.70 0.75 -7.14
C ARG A 98 -2.92 2.00 -6.76
N VAL A 99 -3.61 3.10 -6.49
CA VAL A 99 -3.03 4.32 -5.95
C VAL A 99 -3.60 4.52 -4.55
N LEU A 100 -2.73 4.41 -3.56
CA LEU A 100 -3.08 4.47 -2.14
C LEU A 100 -2.59 5.79 -1.55
N GLU A 101 -3.33 6.37 -0.61
CA GLU A 101 -2.79 7.43 0.25
C GLU A 101 -1.84 6.81 1.30
N CYS A 102 -0.81 7.56 1.70
CA CYS A 102 0.10 7.20 2.79
C CYS A 102 0.26 8.37 3.78
N PRO A 103 0.78 8.12 4.99
CA PRO A 103 1.10 9.20 5.93
C PRO A 103 2.12 10.17 5.34
N GLY A 104 1.80 11.46 5.38
CA GLY A 104 2.72 12.52 4.97
C GLY A 104 3.83 12.78 5.99
N GLU A 105 4.77 13.64 5.60
CA GLU A 105 5.90 14.07 6.43
C GLU A 105 5.87 15.59 6.67
N PRO A 106 6.57 16.11 7.70
CA PRO A 106 6.75 17.55 7.87
C PRO A 106 7.30 18.20 6.59
N GLY A 107 6.61 19.22 6.09
CA GLY A 107 6.95 19.90 4.83
C GLY A 107 6.49 19.19 3.55
N LYS A 108 6.06 17.91 3.62
CA LYS A 108 5.45 17.16 2.51
C LYS A 108 4.25 16.35 3.02
N PRO A 109 3.15 17.02 3.41
CA PRO A 109 2.02 16.38 4.07
C PRO A 109 1.19 15.47 3.16
N TYR A 110 1.35 15.54 1.84
CA TYR A 110 0.64 14.67 0.90
C TYR A 110 1.57 13.54 0.46
N CYS A 111 1.08 12.31 0.52
CA CYS A 111 1.82 11.12 0.17
C CYS A 111 0.89 10.15 -0.57
N LYS A 112 1.35 9.65 -1.72
CA LYS A 112 0.67 8.58 -2.47
C LYS A 112 1.64 7.48 -2.85
N THR A 113 1.19 6.24 -2.74
CA THR A 113 1.91 5.06 -3.20
C THR A 113 1.19 4.43 -4.38
N LEU A 114 1.90 4.27 -5.51
CA LEU A 114 1.45 3.44 -6.63
C LEU A 114 1.91 2.01 -6.40
N VAL A 115 0.96 1.07 -6.43
CA VAL A 115 1.20 -0.36 -6.31
C VAL A 115 0.73 -1.06 -7.58
N LEU A 116 1.64 -1.73 -8.28
CA LEU A 116 1.33 -2.58 -9.43
C LEU A 116 1.64 -4.04 -9.06
N THR A 117 0.60 -4.89 -9.07
CA THR A 117 0.73 -6.34 -8.84
C THR A 117 0.84 -7.09 -10.16
N GLY A 118 1.67 -8.13 -10.22
CA GLY A 118 1.80 -8.97 -11.41
C GLY A 118 2.42 -8.22 -12.59
N ALA A 119 3.58 -7.61 -12.36
CA ALA A 119 4.28 -6.80 -13.35
C ALA A 119 4.61 -7.59 -14.62
N LYS A 120 4.48 -6.93 -15.77
CA LYS A 120 4.74 -7.48 -17.10
C LYS A 120 5.68 -6.57 -17.87
N GLY A 121 6.22 -7.07 -18.99
CA GLY A 121 7.15 -6.29 -19.83
C GLY A 121 6.60 -4.93 -20.28
N ASN A 122 5.29 -4.86 -20.56
CA ASN A 122 4.60 -3.62 -20.95
C ASN A 122 4.42 -2.60 -19.81
N ASP A 123 4.69 -2.98 -18.57
CA ASP A 123 4.74 -2.05 -17.44
C ASP A 123 6.08 -1.27 -17.39
N THR A 124 7.05 -1.64 -18.23
CA THR A 124 8.32 -0.91 -18.37
C THR A 124 8.08 0.51 -18.90
N GLY A 125 8.68 1.51 -18.26
CA GLY A 125 8.67 2.89 -18.71
C GLY A 125 8.72 3.91 -17.58
N TYR A 126 8.31 5.14 -17.89
CA TYR A 126 8.29 6.24 -16.92
C TYR A 126 7.01 6.25 -16.09
N TYR A 127 7.20 6.18 -14.78
CA TYR A 127 6.17 6.44 -13.78
C TYR A 127 6.31 7.89 -13.33
N ARG A 128 5.24 8.67 -13.46
CA ARG A 128 5.25 10.11 -13.20
C ARG A 128 4.29 10.45 -12.08
N CYS A 129 4.82 11.05 -11.01
CA CYS A 129 4.07 11.65 -9.94
C CYS A 129 4.03 13.17 -10.13
N TYR A 130 2.85 13.79 -10.02
CA TYR A 130 2.69 15.23 -10.26
C TYR A 130 1.65 15.84 -9.32
N TYR A 131 1.69 17.16 -9.17
CA TYR A 131 0.63 17.88 -8.43
C TYR A 131 -0.67 17.88 -9.23
N ARG A 132 -1.76 17.41 -8.63
CA ARG A 132 -3.07 17.25 -9.29
C ARG A 132 -3.67 18.59 -9.75
N ASP A 133 -3.38 19.66 -9.04
CA ASP A 133 -3.99 20.99 -9.20
C ASP A 133 -3.24 21.91 -10.16
N VAL A 134 -2.20 21.41 -10.86
CA VAL A 134 -1.44 22.20 -11.84
C VAL A 134 -1.91 21.96 -13.28
N LYS A 135 -1.88 23.01 -14.10
CA LYS A 135 -2.23 22.92 -15.53
C LYS A 135 -1.10 22.34 -16.40
N ALA A 136 0.14 22.60 -16.01
CA ALA A 136 1.33 22.15 -16.73
C ALA A 136 2.08 21.12 -15.88
N VAL A 137 2.16 19.89 -16.38
CA VAL A 137 2.92 18.78 -15.78
C VAL A 137 4.33 18.82 -16.37
N ILE A 138 5.29 19.34 -15.60
CA ILE A 138 6.66 19.59 -16.04
C ILE A 138 7.61 18.86 -15.08
N ASP A 139 8.39 17.93 -15.63
CA ASP A 139 9.35 17.14 -14.88
C ASP A 139 10.39 18.06 -14.21
N GLY A 140 10.69 17.82 -12.93
CA GLY A 140 11.58 18.63 -12.11
C GLY A 140 11.00 19.95 -11.60
N THR A 141 9.78 20.34 -12.02
CA THR A 141 9.14 21.58 -11.56
C THR A 141 7.82 21.32 -10.83
N THR A 142 6.89 20.62 -11.49
CA THR A 142 5.56 20.25 -10.96
C THR A 142 5.33 18.75 -10.93
N ALA A 143 6.29 17.98 -11.44
CA ALA A 143 6.29 16.53 -11.50
C ALA A 143 7.67 15.94 -11.21
N SER A 144 7.68 14.68 -10.83
CA SER A 144 8.87 13.84 -10.66
C SER A 144 8.64 12.50 -11.34
N THR A 145 9.71 11.96 -11.93
CA THR A 145 9.66 10.76 -12.77
C THR A 145 10.64 9.71 -12.28
N LEU A 146 10.26 8.45 -12.38
CA LEU A 146 11.10 7.29 -12.15
C LEU A 146 10.97 6.35 -13.35
N TYR A 147 12.10 5.87 -13.90
CA TYR A 147 12.06 4.83 -14.92
C TYR A 147 12.07 3.46 -14.27
N VAL A 148 11.15 2.59 -14.67
CA VAL A 148 11.09 1.20 -14.17
C VAL A 148 11.29 0.24 -15.33
N PHE A 149 12.18 -0.73 -15.13
CA PHE A 149 12.45 -1.81 -16.08
C PHE A 149 11.97 -3.15 -15.52
N VAL A 150 11.03 -3.78 -16.23
CA VAL A 150 10.51 -5.11 -15.87
C VAL A 150 11.24 -6.18 -16.67
N ARG A 151 12.08 -6.95 -15.99
CA ARG A 151 12.81 -8.07 -16.59
C ARG A 151 11.92 -9.28 -16.73
N ALA A 152 11.82 -9.81 -17.95
CA ALA A 152 11.21 -11.10 -18.17
C ALA A 152 11.97 -12.19 -17.37
N LEU A 153 11.21 -13.10 -16.76
CA LEU A 153 11.76 -14.34 -16.25
C LEU A 153 11.93 -15.28 -17.45
N LEU A 154 13.17 -15.41 -17.93
CA LEU A 154 13.51 -16.48 -18.87
C LEU A 154 13.41 -17.79 -18.09
N LYS A 155 12.48 -18.65 -18.51
CA LYS A 155 12.36 -20.03 -18.03
C LYS A 155 13.31 -20.94 -18.77
#